data_AF-T1BFV7-F1
#
_entry.id   AF-T1BFV7-F1
#
_cell.length_a   1.000
_cell.length_b   1.000
_cell.length_c   1.000
_cell.angle_alpha   90.00
_cell.angle_beta   90.00
_cell.angle_gamma   90.00
#
_symmetry.space_group_name_H-M   'P 1'
#
loop_
_entity.id
_entity.type
_entity.pdbx_description
1 polymer ?
#
loop_
_entity_poly.entity_id
_entity_poly.type
_entity_poly.pdbx_seq_one_letter_code
_entity_poly.pdbx_strand_id
1 'polypeptide(L)'
;MKSKRLDGVVDLRDESDRHGTSVVLELRRDVPAEIVMNRLYEHTPLETSFGVINLCLVDGRPRTLPLLDLLKLHLQHRRETITRRTRFDLRKAEERRHLLEGFLIAIDHIDEVIKVIRRSPDVPAAETALMGRFLLSPEQAKAILDMRLSRLTGLERAAVLKEKEEKEALIRELKA
;
A
#
# COMPACT_ATOMS: atom_id res chain seq x y z
N MET A 1 54.56 -4.82 -0.74
CA MET A 1 55.75 -4.73 0.15
C MET A 1 56.71 -3.55 -0.13
N LYS A 2 56.31 -2.45 -0.80
CA LYS A 2 57.22 -1.35 -1.20
C LYS A 2 56.97 0.00 -0.50
N SER A 3 56.42 -0.01 0.71
CA SER A 3 56.42 1.17 1.58
C SER A 3 56.64 0.73 3.01
N LYS A 4 57.78 1.11 3.62
CA LYS A 4 58.15 0.78 5.02
C LYS A 4 57.27 1.49 6.06
N ARG A 5 55.98 1.73 5.77
CA ARG A 5 55.06 2.46 6.65
C ARG A 5 54.52 1.60 7.79
N LEU A 6 54.48 0.28 7.62
CA LEU A 6 54.04 -0.68 8.63
C LEU A 6 55.18 -1.65 8.91
N ASP A 7 56.03 -1.29 9.88
CA ASP A 7 57.08 -2.18 10.38
C ASP A 7 56.49 -3.18 11.38
N GLY A 8 56.85 -4.45 11.26
CA GLY A 8 56.41 -5.53 12.16
C GLY A 8 55.45 -6.56 11.55
N VAL A 9 54.90 -6.30 10.36
CA VAL A 9 54.03 -7.26 9.65
C VAL A 9 54.88 -8.23 8.84
N VAL A 10 54.71 -9.53 9.10
CA VAL A 10 55.39 -10.65 8.44
C VAL A 10 54.60 -11.13 7.24
N ASP A 11 53.30 -11.35 7.44
CA ASP A 11 52.39 -11.90 6.43
C ASP A 11 51.00 -11.26 6.54
N LEU A 12 50.27 -11.28 5.43
CA LEU A 12 48.88 -10.82 5.32
C LEU A 12 48.12 -11.87 4.49
N ARG A 13 47.16 -12.54 5.13
CA ARG A 13 46.32 -13.56 4.51
C ARG A 13 44.86 -13.15 4.52
N ASP A 14 44.20 -13.36 3.39
CA ASP A 14 42.74 -13.33 3.30
C ASP A 14 42.23 -14.76 3.49
N GLU A 15 41.56 -15.00 4.61
CA GLU A 15 40.94 -16.27 4.99
C GLU A 15 39.41 -16.19 4.85
N SER A 16 38.92 -15.25 4.04
CA SER A 16 37.49 -15.10 3.78
C SER A 16 36.91 -16.29 3.01
N ASP A 17 35.74 -16.74 3.44
CA ASP A 17 34.99 -17.84 2.83
C ASP A 17 33.51 -17.48 2.63
N ARG A 18 32.69 -18.46 2.28
CA ARG A 18 31.25 -18.26 2.06
C ARG A 18 30.45 -17.96 3.34
N HIS A 19 31.05 -18.15 4.51
CA HIS A 19 30.43 -17.98 5.83
C HIS A 19 30.93 -16.73 6.55
N GLY A 20 32.02 -16.11 6.09
CA GLY A 20 32.47 -14.83 6.64
C GLY A 20 33.70 -14.25 5.95
N THR A 21 34.00 -13.01 6.31
CA THR A 21 35.21 -12.31 5.89
C THR A 21 36.24 -12.37 7.02
N SER A 22 37.44 -12.84 6.73
CA SER A 22 38.54 -12.93 7.69
C SER A 22 39.83 -12.47 7.03
N VAL A 23 40.52 -11.52 7.65
CA VAL A 23 41.84 -11.06 7.20
C VAL A 23 42.81 -11.20 8.37
N VAL A 24 43.83 -12.02 8.18
CA VAL A 24 44.82 -12.36 9.22
C VAL A 24 46.13 -11.65 8.89
N LEU A 25 46.62 -10.84 9.84
CA LEU A 25 47.95 -10.25 9.78
C LEU A 25 48.85 -10.95 10.78
N GLU A 26 49.92 -11.58 10.29
CA GLU A 26 50.94 -12.16 11.16
C GLU A 26 52.00 -11.12 11.48
N LEU A 27 52.32 -10.98 12.77
CA LEU A 27 53.29 -10.01 13.28
C LEU A 27 54.57 -10.71 13.75
N ARG A 28 55.68 -9.98 13.77
CA ARG A 28 56.91 -10.44 14.43
C ARG A 28 56.72 -10.47 15.95
N ARG A 29 57.40 -11.40 16.62
CA ARG A 29 57.27 -11.64 18.07
C ARG A 29 57.70 -10.46 18.95
N ASP A 30 58.54 -9.58 18.44
CA ASP A 30 59.08 -8.40 19.12
C ASP A 30 58.16 -7.17 19.03
N VAL A 31 57.04 -7.27 18.29
CA VAL A 31 56.18 -6.12 17.99
C VAL A 31 54.83 -6.25 18.71
N PRO A 32 54.47 -5.28 19.57
CA PRO A 32 53.14 -5.24 20.17
C PRO A 32 52.05 -5.02 19.11
N ALA A 33 51.03 -5.89 19.11
CA ALA A 33 49.95 -5.86 18.13
C ALA A 33 49.14 -4.54 18.14
N GLU A 34 48.94 -3.94 19.31
CA GLU A 34 48.22 -2.67 19.47
C GLU A 34 48.88 -1.51 18.71
N ILE A 35 50.21 -1.47 18.65
CA ILE A 35 50.95 -0.44 17.91
C ILE A 35 50.73 -0.59 16.41
N VAL A 36 50.72 -1.82 15.91
CA VAL A 36 50.46 -2.10 14.48
C VAL A 36 49.01 -1.78 14.15
N MET A 37 48.05 -2.13 15.03
CA MET A 37 46.64 -1.84 14.84
C MET A 37 46.34 -0.34 14.75
N ASN A 38 46.91 0.46 15.65
CA ASN A 38 46.73 1.92 15.61
C ASN A 38 47.28 2.53 14.30
N ARG A 39 48.45 2.05 13.83
CA ARG A 39 49.01 2.49 12.54
C ARG A 39 48.15 2.03 11.36
N LEU A 40 47.51 0.87 11.46
CA LEU A 40 46.56 0.41 10.44
C LEU A 40 45.33 1.32 10.40
N TYR A 41 44.75 1.70 11.54
CA TYR A 41 43.65 2.66 11.58
C TYR A 41 44.05 4.04 11.02
N GLU A 42 45.26 4.52 11.32
CA GLU A 42 45.72 5.84 10.88
C GLU A 42 46.10 5.91 9.39
N HIS A 43 46.67 4.84 8.83
CA HIS A 43 47.27 4.87 7.50
C HIS A 43 46.55 4.03 6.45
N THR A 44 45.48 3.33 6.83
CA THR A 44 44.69 2.48 5.94
C THR A 44 43.20 2.74 6.16
N PRO A 45 42.32 2.42 5.19
CA PRO A 45 40.87 2.60 5.35
C PRO A 45 40.23 1.52 6.26
N LEU A 46 41.00 0.89 7.14
CA LEU A 46 40.49 -0.07 8.12
C LEU A 46 39.54 0.61 9.12
N GLU A 47 39.79 1.89 9.41
CA GLU A 47 38.85 2.77 10.09
C GLU A 47 38.57 4.00 9.20
N THR A 48 37.31 4.37 9.06
CA THR A 48 36.92 5.56 8.30
C THR A 48 35.79 6.30 9.01
N SER A 49 35.80 7.62 8.90
CA SER A 49 34.69 8.46 9.36
C SER A 49 33.60 8.54 8.29
N PHE A 50 32.33 8.38 8.67
CA PHE A 50 31.20 8.64 7.80
C PHE A 50 30.46 9.92 8.22
N GLY A 51 30.47 10.93 7.36
CA GLY A 51 29.72 12.17 7.58
C GLY A 51 28.26 11.99 7.20
N VAL A 52 27.35 12.19 8.15
CA VAL A 52 25.90 12.09 7.91
C VAL A 52 25.35 13.45 7.49
N ILE A 53 24.89 13.57 6.25
CA ILE A 53 24.16 14.74 5.74
C ILE A 53 22.82 14.26 5.18
N ASN A 54 21.76 14.50 5.94
CA ASN A 54 20.39 14.14 5.57
C ASN A 54 19.79 15.18 4.61
N LEU A 55 20.31 15.25 3.38
CA LEU A 55 19.80 16.12 2.33
C LEU A 55 18.61 15.44 1.62
N CYS A 56 17.46 16.10 1.62
CA CYS A 56 16.21 15.58 1.04
C CYS A 56 15.48 16.65 0.23
N LEU A 57 14.61 16.23 -0.68
CA LEU A 57 13.66 17.13 -1.35
C LEU A 57 12.36 17.20 -0.54
N VAL A 58 11.99 18.39 -0.10
CA VAL A 58 10.71 18.67 0.56
C VAL A 58 9.99 19.72 -0.26
N ASP A 59 8.81 19.39 -0.76
CA ASP A 59 7.99 20.26 -1.62
C ASP A 59 8.79 20.83 -2.81
N GLY A 60 9.60 19.97 -3.44
CA GLY A 60 10.43 20.31 -4.59
C GLY A 60 11.68 21.13 -4.28
N ARG A 61 12.00 21.39 -3.01
CA ARG A 61 13.18 22.16 -2.60
C ARG A 61 14.16 21.31 -1.78
N PRO A 62 15.47 21.40 -2.04
CA PRO A 62 16.48 20.68 -1.26
C PRO A 62 16.58 21.26 0.15
N ARG A 63 16.55 20.40 1.16
CA ARG A 63 16.67 20.75 2.58
C ARG A 63 17.48 19.69 3.31
N THR A 64 18.36 20.13 4.21
CA THR A 64 19.01 19.22 5.16
C THR A 64 18.13 19.10 6.41
N LEU A 65 17.84 17.89 6.85
CA LEU A 65 16.86 17.64 7.92
C LEU A 65 17.43 16.83 9.09
N PRO A 66 17.12 17.19 10.35
CA PRO A 66 17.40 16.31 11.48
C PRO A 66 16.47 15.08 11.43
N LEU A 67 16.87 14.01 12.13
CA LEU A 67 16.14 12.73 12.16
C LEU A 67 14.65 12.91 12.54
N LEU A 68 14.36 13.78 13.51
CA LEU A 68 12.99 14.04 13.95
C LEU A 68 12.10 14.57 12.82
N ASP A 69 12.62 15.48 11.99
CA ASP A 69 11.85 16.08 10.90
C ASP A 69 11.64 15.09 9.77
N LEU A 70 12.63 14.22 9.49
CA LEU A 70 12.46 13.10 8.55
C LEU A 70 11.31 12.19 8.97
N LEU A 71 11.26 11.80 10.25
CA LEU A 71 10.21 10.94 10.78
C LEU A 71 8.84 11.63 10.73
N LYS A 72 8.76 12.92 11.04
CA LYS A 72 7.52 13.71 10.93
C LYS A 72 7.02 13.76 9.49
N LEU A 73 7.89 14.03 8.52
CA LEU A 73 7.52 14.04 7.10
C LEU A 73 7.05 12.66 6.64
N HIS A 74 7.72 11.59 7.07
CA HIS A 74 7.29 10.23 6.77
C HIS A 74 5.89 9.93 7.34
N LEU A 75 5.65 10.28 8.60
CA LEU A 75 4.34 10.08 9.25
C LEU A 75 3.24 10.92 8.58
N GLN A 76 3.55 12.16 8.21
CA GLN A 76 2.61 13.02 7.48
C GLN A 76 2.22 12.40 6.13
N HIS A 77 3.21 11.93 5.36
CA HIS A 77 2.97 11.26 4.08
C HIS A 77 2.16 9.97 4.25
N ARG A 78 2.47 9.18 5.29
CA ARG A 78 1.71 7.97 5.63
C ARG A 78 0.26 8.29 5.99
N ARG A 79 0.02 9.31 6.81
CA ARG A 79 -1.33 9.76 7.16
C ARG A 79 -2.12 10.14 5.91
N GLU A 80 -1.53 10.95 5.04
CA GLU A 80 -2.17 11.35 3.79
C GLU A 80 -2.49 10.15 2.89
N THR A 81 -1.53 9.25 2.70
CA THR A 81 -1.70 8.05 1.88
C THR A 81 -2.81 7.15 2.44
N ILE A 82 -2.82 6.92 3.75
CA ILE A 82 -3.86 6.13 4.41
C ILE A 82 -5.22 6.81 4.27
N THR A 83 -5.33 8.11 4.53
CA THR A 83 -6.60 8.85 4.36
C THR A 83 -7.11 8.78 2.93
N ARG A 84 -6.24 8.93 1.92
CA ARG A 84 -6.62 8.82 0.50
C ARG A 84 -7.14 7.41 0.18
N ARG A 85 -6.44 6.37 0.65
CA ARG A 85 -6.88 4.97 0.49
C ARG A 85 -8.22 4.72 1.17
N THR A 86 -8.36 5.08 2.43
CA THR A 86 -9.61 4.91 3.20
C THR A 86 -10.78 5.63 2.55
N ARG A 87 -10.60 6.86 2.04
CA ARG A 87 -11.64 7.58 1.30
C ARG A 87 -12.02 6.89 -0.01
N PHE A 88 -11.04 6.34 -0.72
CA PHE A 88 -11.29 5.59 -1.94
C PHE A 88 -12.11 4.32 -1.65
N ASP A 89 -11.70 3.55 -0.64
CA ASP A 89 -12.37 2.32 -0.23
C ASP A 89 -13.79 2.61 0.27
N LEU A 90 -13.96 3.68 1.06
CA LEU A 90 -15.26 4.11 1.55
C LEU A 90 -16.20 4.45 0.39
N ARG A 91 -15.75 5.27 -0.56
CA ARG A 91 -16.56 5.63 -1.74
C ARG A 91 -16.96 4.37 -2.53
N LYS A 92 -16.04 3.43 -2.72
CA LYS A 92 -16.32 2.17 -3.43
C LYS A 92 -17.32 1.29 -2.68
N ALA A 93 -17.22 1.23 -1.36
CA ALA A 93 -18.18 0.51 -0.53
C ALA A 93 -19.57 1.16 -0.58
N GLU A 94 -19.65 2.49 -0.53
CA GLU A 94 -20.90 3.25 -0.61
C GLU A 94 -21.58 3.11 -1.99
N GLU A 95 -20.82 3.24 -3.09
CA GLU A 95 -21.28 2.97 -4.45
C GLU A 95 -21.86 1.55 -4.56
N ARG A 96 -21.15 0.55 -4.01
CA ARG A 96 -21.60 -0.84 -4.06
C ARG A 96 -22.85 -1.07 -3.23
N ARG A 97 -22.90 -0.53 -2.00
CA ARG A 97 -24.07 -0.60 -1.11
C ARG A 97 -25.30 0.00 -1.79
N HIS A 98 -25.14 1.15 -2.45
CA HIS A 98 -26.21 1.83 -3.19
C HIS A 98 -26.79 0.95 -4.30
N LEU A 99 -25.96 0.27 -5.09
CA LEU A 99 -26.44 -0.67 -6.10
C LEU A 99 -27.16 -1.88 -5.50
N LEU A 100 -26.64 -2.44 -4.40
CA LEU A 100 -27.27 -3.57 -3.70
C LEU A 100 -28.65 -3.19 -3.16
N GLU A 101 -28.83 -1.96 -2.66
CA GLU A 101 -30.15 -1.45 -2.26
C GLU A 101 -31.14 -1.43 -3.43
N GLY A 102 -30.71 -0.97 -4.60
CA GLY A 102 -31.54 -1.01 -5.81
C GLY A 102 -31.91 -2.43 -6.24
N PHE A 103 -30.97 -3.37 -6.16
CA PHE A 103 -31.25 -4.78 -6.47
C PHE A 103 -32.26 -5.40 -5.52
N LEU A 104 -32.21 -5.09 -4.23
CA LEU A 104 -33.19 -5.60 -3.27
C LEU A 104 -34.60 -5.10 -3.60
N ILE A 105 -34.75 -3.80 -3.90
CA ILE A 105 -36.02 -3.21 -4.34
C ILE A 105 -36.53 -3.91 -5.60
N ALA A 106 -35.64 -4.15 -6.57
CA ALA A 106 -36.01 -4.80 -7.82
C ALA A 106 -36.42 -6.27 -7.64
N ILE A 107 -35.73 -7.02 -6.79
CA ILE A 107 -36.05 -8.42 -6.48
C ILE A 107 -37.39 -8.51 -5.73
N ASP A 108 -37.65 -7.60 -4.79
CA ASP A 108 -38.92 -7.57 -4.03
C ASP A 108 -40.13 -7.21 -4.90
N HIS A 109 -39.92 -6.53 -6.03
CA HIS A 109 -40.97 -6.10 -6.95
C HIS A 109 -40.78 -6.63 -8.38
N ILE A 110 -40.19 -7.81 -8.53
CA ILE A 110 -39.69 -8.30 -9.82
C ILE A 110 -40.75 -8.38 -10.92
N ASP A 111 -41.97 -8.80 -10.60
CA ASP A 111 -43.05 -8.89 -11.59
C ASP A 111 -43.40 -7.52 -12.16
N GLU A 112 -43.38 -6.47 -11.32
CA GLU A 112 -43.67 -5.11 -11.73
C GLU A 112 -42.49 -4.50 -12.51
N VAL A 113 -41.25 -4.78 -12.08
CA VAL A 113 -40.04 -4.39 -12.81
C VAL A 113 -40.06 -4.97 -14.23
N ILE A 114 -40.36 -6.27 -14.37
CA ILE A 114 -40.45 -6.93 -15.68
C ILE A 114 -41.57 -6.31 -16.54
N LYS A 115 -42.74 -6.02 -15.95
CA LYS A 115 -43.83 -5.34 -16.67
C LYS A 115 -43.43 -3.96 -17.17
N VAL A 116 -42.74 -3.17 -16.35
CA VAL A 116 -42.24 -1.84 -16.74
C VAL A 116 -41.27 -1.98 -17.91
N ILE A 117 -40.26 -2.86 -17.79
CA ILE A 117 -39.25 -3.07 -18.84
C ILE A 117 -39.90 -3.55 -20.14
N ARG A 118 -40.84 -4.51 -20.09
CA ARG A 118 -41.52 -5.04 -21.28
C ARG A 118 -42.46 -4.04 -21.96
N ARG A 119 -42.97 -3.04 -21.24
CA ARG A 119 -43.84 -1.99 -21.79
C ARG A 119 -43.06 -0.83 -22.38
N SER A 120 -41.79 -0.66 -21.99
CA SER A 120 -40.94 0.40 -22.52
C SER A 120 -40.48 0.09 -23.95
N PRO A 121 -40.48 1.10 -24.85
CA PRO A 121 -40.09 0.92 -26.25
C PRO A 121 -38.58 0.72 -26.44
N ASP A 122 -37.76 1.28 -25.54
CA ASP A 122 -36.30 1.22 -25.58
C ASP A 122 -35.68 1.25 -24.18
N VAL A 123 -34.35 1.07 -24.12
CA VAL A 123 -33.58 1.03 -22.86
C VAL A 123 -33.65 2.37 -22.10
N PRO A 124 -33.45 3.55 -22.73
CA PRO A 124 -33.57 4.83 -22.03
C PRO A 124 -34.96 5.09 -21.41
N ALA A 125 -36.03 4.69 -22.10
CA ALA A 125 -37.40 4.80 -21.58
C ALA A 125 -37.63 3.84 -20.41
N ALA A 126 -37.08 2.63 -20.46
CA ALA A 126 -37.11 1.68 -19.35
C ALA A 126 -36.37 2.22 -18.12
N GLU A 127 -35.18 2.80 -18.30
CA GLU A 127 -34.39 3.41 -17.23
C GLU A 127 -35.18 4.52 -16.53
N THR A 128 -35.72 5.47 -17.32
CA THR A 128 -36.52 6.60 -16.80
C THR A 128 -37.77 6.11 -16.05
N ALA A 129 -38.45 5.09 -16.57
CA ALA A 129 -39.64 4.51 -15.94
C ALA A 129 -39.32 3.81 -14.62
N LEU A 130 -38.20 3.07 -14.55
CA LEU A 130 -37.74 2.42 -13.32
C LEU A 130 -37.37 3.46 -12.25
N MET A 131 -36.63 4.51 -12.63
CA MET A 131 -36.29 5.62 -11.74
C MET A 131 -37.53 6.27 -11.15
N GLY A 132 -38.51 6.64 -11.99
CA GLY A 132 -39.71 7.33 -11.54
C GLY A 132 -40.61 6.45 -10.66
N ARG A 133 -40.72 5.16 -10.97
CA ARG A 133 -41.66 4.27 -10.30
C ARG A 133 -41.15 3.67 -9.00
N PHE A 134 -39.84 3.44 -8.90
CA PHE A 134 -39.21 2.82 -7.74
C PHE A 134 -38.28 3.77 -6.97
N LEU A 135 -38.27 5.06 -7.34
CA LEU A 135 -37.43 6.11 -6.75
C LEU A 135 -35.93 5.73 -6.78
N LEU A 136 -35.52 5.06 -7.85
CA LEU A 136 -34.14 4.59 -8.05
C LEU A 136 -33.27 5.69 -8.65
N SER A 137 -31.98 5.68 -8.33
CA SER A 137 -31.00 6.52 -9.02
C SER A 137 -30.74 6.01 -10.45
N PRO A 138 -30.17 6.84 -11.35
CA PRO A 138 -29.76 6.40 -12.68
C PRO A 138 -28.85 5.17 -12.65
N GLU A 139 -27.87 5.15 -11.74
CA GLU A 139 -26.91 4.04 -11.60
C GLU A 139 -27.61 2.74 -11.17
N GLN A 140 -28.57 2.82 -10.26
CA GLN A 140 -29.37 1.67 -9.83
C GLN A 140 -30.26 1.15 -10.96
N ALA A 141 -30.98 2.04 -11.65
CA ALA A 141 -31.87 1.67 -12.75
C ALA A 141 -31.10 0.99 -13.88
N LYS A 142 -29.94 1.54 -14.27
CA LYS A 142 -29.04 0.93 -15.24
C LYS A 142 -28.54 -0.44 -14.78
N ALA A 143 -28.09 -0.56 -13.53
CA ALA A 143 -27.62 -1.84 -12.99
C ALA A 143 -28.72 -2.92 -12.98
N ILE A 144 -29.98 -2.54 -12.72
CA ILE A 144 -31.14 -3.44 -12.77
C ILE A 144 -31.42 -3.90 -14.21
N LEU A 145 -31.31 -3.00 -15.20
CA LEU A 145 -31.45 -3.36 -16.61
C LEU A 145 -30.35 -4.34 -17.08
N ASP A 146 -29.14 -4.20 -16.55
CA ASP A 146 -28.00 -5.09 -16.82
C ASP A 146 -28.06 -6.43 -16.05
N MET A 147 -29.09 -6.63 -15.21
CA MET A 147 -29.23 -7.84 -14.40
C MET A 147 -29.55 -9.06 -15.25
N ARG A 148 -28.94 -10.21 -14.90
CA ARG A 148 -29.28 -11.51 -15.49
C ARG A 148 -30.44 -12.16 -14.74
N LEU A 149 -31.36 -12.81 -15.46
CA LEU A 149 -32.49 -13.54 -14.86
C LEU A 149 -32.08 -14.56 -13.78
N SER A 150 -30.86 -15.10 -13.86
CA SER A 150 -30.31 -16.00 -12.84
C SER A 150 -30.20 -15.37 -11.44
N ARG A 151 -30.10 -14.03 -11.34
CA ARG A 151 -30.03 -13.28 -10.08
C ARG A 151 -31.35 -13.25 -9.31
N LEU A 152 -32.43 -13.78 -9.87
CA LEU A 152 -33.77 -13.80 -9.28
C LEU A 152 -34.02 -14.99 -8.34
N THR A 153 -33.06 -15.91 -8.24
CA THR A 153 -33.21 -17.07 -7.34
C THR A 153 -33.13 -16.64 -5.87
N GLY A 154 -33.76 -17.40 -4.98
CA GLY A 154 -33.73 -17.10 -3.53
C GLY A 154 -32.31 -17.10 -2.93
N LEU A 155 -31.41 -17.94 -3.48
CA LEU A 155 -30.00 -17.97 -3.08
C LEU A 155 -29.28 -16.66 -3.41
N GLU A 156 -29.54 -16.09 -4.59
CA GLU A 156 -28.95 -14.83 -5.02
C GLU A 156 -29.47 -13.65 -4.20
N ARG A 157 -30.76 -13.65 -3.83
CA ARG A 157 -31.32 -12.67 -2.89
C ARG A 157 -30.59 -12.69 -1.54
N ALA A 158 -30.40 -13.87 -0.96
CA ALA A 158 -29.68 -14.02 0.30
C ALA A 158 -28.22 -13.56 0.18
N ALA A 159 -27.56 -13.84 -0.95
CA ALA A 159 -26.21 -13.37 -1.23
C ALA A 159 -26.12 -11.84 -1.32
N VAL A 160 -27.09 -11.18 -1.97
CA VAL A 160 -27.16 -9.71 -2.06
C VAL A 160 -27.35 -9.07 -0.68
N LEU A 161 -28.23 -9.64 0.17
CA LEU A 161 -28.41 -9.17 1.55
C LEU A 161 -27.13 -9.27 2.36
N LYS A 162 -26.48 -10.44 2.31
CA LYS A 162 -25.21 -10.67 3.01
C LYS A 162 -24.13 -9.70 2.54
N GLU A 163 -23.99 -9.52 1.22
CA GLU A 163 -23.02 -8.57 0.66
C GLU A 163 -23.31 -7.14 1.15
N LYS A 164 -24.59 -6.74 1.21
CA LYS A 164 -24.98 -5.42 1.70
C LYS A 164 -24.57 -5.23 3.17
N GLU A 165 -24.85 -6.21 4.03
CA GLU A 165 -24.45 -6.17 5.44
C GLU A 165 -22.94 -6.05 5.61
N GLU A 166 -22.17 -6.80 4.82
CA GLU A 166 -20.70 -6.71 4.80
C GLU A 166 -20.22 -5.31 4.39
N LYS A 167 -20.84 -4.69 3.37
CA LYS A 167 -20.52 -3.32 2.96
C LYS A 167 -20.90 -2.30 4.02
N GLU A 168 -22.02 -2.47 4.72
CA GLU A 168 -22.43 -1.58 5.80
C GLU A 168 -21.51 -1.68 7.02
N ALA A 169 -21.03 -2.87 7.36
CA ALA A 169 -20.00 -3.06 8.38
C ALA A 169 -18.71 -2.34 8.00
N LEU A 170 -18.24 -2.54 6.76
CA LEU A 170 -17.03 -1.88 6.25
C LEU A 170 -17.17 -0.35 6.23
N ILE A 171 -18.31 0.18 5.79
CA ILE A 171 -18.56 1.63 5.77
C ILE A 171 -18.52 2.21 7.19
N ARG A 172 -19.07 1.51 8.18
CA ARG A 172 -19.00 1.94 9.58
C ARG A 172 -17.57 1.97 10.10
N GLU A 173 -16.78 0.95 9.78
CA GLU A 173 -15.35 0.89 10.15
C GLU A 173 -14.55 2.03 9.50
N LEU A 174 -14.76 2.29 8.21
CA LEU A 174 -14.02 3.33 7.47
C LEU A 174 -14.45 4.77 7.82
N LYS A 175 -15.61 4.95 8.47
CA LYS A 175 -16.10 6.25 8.96
C LYS A 175 -15.69 6.58 10.39
N ALA A 176 -15.28 5.57 11.17
CA ALA A 176 -14.78 5.74 12.54
C ALA A 176 -13.39 6.40 12.55
#